data_AF-S2LCL4-F1
#
_entry.id   AF-S2LCL4-F1
#
_cell.length_a   1.000
_cell.length_b   1.000
_cell.length_c   1.000
_cell.angle_alpha   90.00
_cell.angle_beta   90.00
_cell.angle_gamma   90.00
#
_symmetry.space_group_name_H-M   'P 1'
#
loop_
_entity.id
_entity.type
_entity.pdbx_description
1 polymer ?
#
loop_
_entity_poly.entity_id
_entity_poly.type
_entity_poly.pdbx_seq_one_letter_code
_entity_poly.pdbx_strand_id
1 'polypeptide(L)'
;MGERLGLERERLALTSEETATRAGISETRLAVLEQGEDPGGADAVELAGLASVGVDVTFLLTGQRVLAQDERELVENYRASSPEQKKRPATTGHAVEKS
;
A
#
# COMPACT_ATOMS: atom_id res chain seq x y z
N MET A 1 -8.73 -5.97 10.29
CA MET A 1 -8.64 -4.79 9.41
C MET A 1 -8.01 -3.61 10.14
N GLY A 2 -8.50 -3.25 11.32
CA GLY A 2 -8.06 -2.05 12.05
C GLY A 2 -6.55 -1.89 12.23
N GLU A 3 -5.86 -2.86 12.82
CA GLU A 3 -4.38 -2.79 12.98
C GLU A 3 -3.66 -2.59 11.64
N ARG A 4 -4.12 -3.26 10.57
CA ARG A 4 -3.53 -3.14 9.23
C ARG A 4 -3.75 -1.75 8.61
N LEU A 5 -4.86 -1.09 8.93
CA LEU A 5 -5.12 0.29 8.49
C LEU A 5 -4.14 1.26 9.16
N GLY A 6 -3.92 1.12 10.47
CA GLY A 6 -2.92 1.89 11.20
C GLY A 6 -1.51 1.71 10.64
N LEU A 7 -1.11 0.46 10.36
CA LEU A 7 0.18 0.14 9.75
C LEU A 7 0.35 0.80 8.35
N GLU A 8 -0.70 0.82 7.53
CA GLU A 8 -0.65 1.48 6.22
C GLU A 8 -0.57 3.01 6.34
N ARG A 9 -1.31 3.61 7.28
CA ARG A 9 -1.21 5.04 7.54
C ARG A 9 0.19 5.44 8.00
N GLU A 10 0.77 4.68 8.93
CA GLU A 10 2.14 4.87 9.39
C GLU A 10 3.16 4.69 8.26
N ARG A 11 2.98 3.69 7.38
CA ARG A 11 3.81 3.49 6.18
C ARG A 11 3.80 4.71 5.26
N LEU A 12 2.65 5.38 5.15
CA LEU A 12 2.47 6.58 4.33
C LEU A 12 2.92 7.87 5.05
N ALA A 13 3.32 7.79 6.32
CA ALA A 13 3.68 8.93 7.17
C ALA A 13 2.59 10.03 7.23
N LEU A 14 1.32 9.61 7.25
CA LEU A 14 0.17 10.52 7.33
C LEU A 14 -0.42 10.56 8.74
N THR A 15 -0.96 11.73 9.12
CA THR A 15 -1.80 11.84 10.32
C THR A 15 -3.20 11.26 10.06
N SER A 16 -3.95 11.02 11.15
CA SER A 16 -5.36 10.57 11.04
C SER A 16 -6.23 11.61 10.32
N GLU A 17 -6.09 12.89 10.67
CA GLU A 17 -6.78 14.00 10.00
C GLU A 17 -6.49 14.05 8.49
N GLU A 18 -5.21 13.96 8.11
CA GLU A 18 -4.81 13.98 6.69
C GLU A 18 -5.38 12.78 5.93
N THR A 19 -5.30 11.60 6.52
CA THR A 19 -5.79 10.36 5.91
C THR A 19 -7.29 10.42 5.69
N ALA A 20 -8.04 10.81 6.73
CA ALA A 20 -9.49 10.89 6.68
C ALA A 20 -9.95 11.93 5.63
N THR A 21 -9.37 13.12 5.68
CA THR A 21 -9.69 14.22 4.75
C THR A 21 -9.43 13.81 3.30
N ARG A 22 -8.27 13.21 3.01
CA ARG A 22 -7.91 12.79 1.65
C ARG A 22 -8.73 11.59 1.17
N ALA A 23 -9.11 10.69 2.08
CA ALA A 23 -9.95 9.53 1.77
C ALA A 23 -11.45 9.87 1.68
N GLY A 24 -11.86 11.10 2.01
CA GLY A 24 -13.25 11.52 1.98
C GLY A 24 -14.12 10.93 3.08
N ILE A 25 -13.53 10.53 4.21
CA ILE A 25 -14.23 10.02 5.40
C ILE A 25 -13.98 10.93 6.60
N SER A 26 -14.79 10.83 7.65
CA SER A 26 -14.54 11.59 8.88
C SER A 26 -13.39 10.99 9.68
N GLU A 27 -12.67 11.81 10.44
CA GLU A 27 -11.59 11.34 11.32
C GLU A 27 -12.10 10.35 12.38
N THR A 28 -13.32 10.58 12.91
CA THR A 28 -13.99 9.61 13.80
C THR A 28 -14.25 8.28 13.11
N ARG A 29 -14.68 8.29 11.84
CA ARG A 29 -14.89 7.05 11.08
C ARG A 29 -13.58 6.31 10.86
N LEU A 30 -12.51 7.02 10.51
CA LEU A 30 -11.17 6.43 10.42
C LEU A 30 -10.74 5.78 11.74
N ALA A 31 -10.96 6.45 12.88
CA ALA A 31 -10.62 5.92 14.20
C ALA A 31 -11.39 4.63 14.54
N VAL A 32 -12.70 4.57 14.24
CA VAL A 32 -13.52 3.35 14.41
C VAL A 32 -12.99 2.19 13.56
N LEU A 33 -12.62 2.48 12.31
CA LEU A 33 -12.04 1.49 11.41
C LEU A 33 -10.69 0.98 11.92
N GLU A 34 -9.80 1.87 12.39
CA GLU A 34 -8.47 1.52 12.93
C GLU A 34 -8.56 0.72 14.23
N GLN A 35 -9.54 0.99 15.09
CA GLN A 35 -9.78 0.22 16.31
C GLN A 35 -10.43 -1.13 16.03
N GLY A 36 -11.01 -1.32 14.83
CA GLY A 36 -11.71 -2.54 14.44
C GLY A 36 -13.03 -2.74 15.19
N GLU A 37 -13.64 -1.65 15.67
CA GLU A 37 -14.91 -1.67 16.42
C GLU A 37 -16.13 -1.91 15.54
N ASP A 38 -15.98 -1.75 14.21
CA ASP A 38 -17.02 -2.05 13.24
C ASP A 38 -16.85 -3.47 12.65
N PRO A 39 -17.75 -4.42 12.98
CA PRO A 39 -17.71 -5.77 12.42
C PRO A 39 -18.00 -5.81 10.91
N GLY A 40 -18.63 -4.78 10.35
CA GLY A 40 -18.83 -4.60 8.90
C GLY A 40 -17.59 -4.08 8.17
N GLY A 41 -16.63 -3.50 8.89
CA GLY A 41 -15.44 -2.90 8.30
C GLY A 41 -15.73 -1.65 7.47
N ALA A 42 -14.83 -1.33 6.54
CA ALA A 42 -15.04 -0.23 5.59
C ALA A 42 -15.88 -0.69 4.39
N ASP A 43 -16.79 0.16 3.94
CA ASP A 43 -17.57 -0.08 2.73
C ASP A 43 -16.74 0.16 1.44
N ALA A 44 -17.33 -0.13 0.28
CA ALA A 44 -16.63 0.00 -1.00
C ALA A 44 -16.21 1.45 -1.34
N VAL A 45 -16.98 2.46 -0.92
CA VAL A 45 -16.68 3.88 -1.16
C VAL A 45 -15.53 4.31 -0.26
N GLU A 46 -15.56 3.91 1.02
CA GLU A 46 -14.50 4.14 1.98
C GLU A 46 -13.19 3.47 1.55
N LEU A 47 -13.25 2.22 1.07
CA LEU A 47 -12.10 1.50 0.52
C LEU A 47 -11.53 2.19 -0.72
N ALA A 48 -12.38 2.68 -1.63
CA ALA A 48 -11.92 3.43 -2.81
C ALA A 48 -11.24 4.75 -2.39
N GLY A 49 -11.80 5.44 -1.41
CA GLY A 49 -11.20 6.63 -0.80
C GLY A 49 -9.83 6.34 -0.22
N LEU A 50 -9.71 5.32 0.64
CA LEU A 50 -8.42 4.90 1.22
C LEU A 50 -7.40 4.50 0.15
N ALA A 51 -7.82 3.75 -0.88
CA ALA A 51 -6.95 3.39 -2.00
C ALA A 51 -6.41 4.63 -2.74
N SER A 52 -7.22 5.68 -2.90
CA SER A 52 -6.78 6.93 -3.54
C SER A 52 -5.70 7.69 -2.77
N VAL A 53 -5.60 7.46 -1.46
CA VAL A 53 -4.53 8.01 -0.59
C VAL A 53 -3.26 7.13 -0.61
N GLY A 54 -3.32 5.97 -1.26
CA GLY A 54 -2.19 5.04 -1.38
C GLY A 54 -2.18 3.93 -0.36
N VAL A 55 -3.29 3.71 0.37
CA VAL A 55 -3.48 2.55 1.24
C VAL A 55 -3.58 1.29 0.39
N ASP A 56 -2.79 0.26 0.72
CA ASP A 56 -2.91 -1.05 0.09
C ASP A 56 -4.17 -1.78 0.58
N VAL A 57 -5.27 -1.62 -0.15
CA VAL A 57 -6.57 -2.25 0.17
C VAL A 57 -6.51 -3.78 0.11
N THR A 58 -5.60 -4.35 -0.69
CA THR A 58 -5.41 -5.81 -0.76
C THR A 58 -4.81 -6.30 0.56
N PHE A 59 -3.74 -5.66 1.04
CA PHE A 59 -3.17 -5.95 2.34
C PHE A 59 -4.16 -5.68 3.48
N LEU A 60 -4.92 -4.59 3.40
CA LEU A 60 -5.91 -4.22 4.40
C LEU A 60 -6.96 -5.32 4.60
N LEU A 61 -7.46 -5.91 3.51
CA LEU A 61 -8.48 -6.97 3.54
C LEU A 61 -7.89 -8.35 3.84
N THR A 62 -6.78 -8.71 3.20
CA THR A 62 -6.25 -10.09 3.22
C THR A 62 -5.13 -10.31 4.25
N GLY A 63 -4.44 -9.25 4.66
CA GLY A 63 -3.21 -9.33 5.45
C GLY A 63 -1.98 -9.77 4.65
N GLN A 64 -2.12 -9.97 3.34
CA GLN A 64 -1.01 -10.35 2.46
C GLN A 64 -0.62 -9.16 1.60
N ARG A 65 0.68 -8.87 1.56
CA ARG A 65 1.23 -7.97 0.54
C ARG A 65 1.42 -8.78 -0.73
N VAL A 66 0.62 -8.47 -1.75
CA VAL A 66 0.73 -9.09 -3.07
C VAL A 66 1.50 -8.13 -3.94
N LEU A 67 2.72 -8.49 -4.29
CA LEU A 67 3.46 -7.79 -5.34
C LEU A 67 2.88 -8.20 -6.69
N ALA A 68 2.82 -7.28 -7.64
CA ALA A 68 2.58 -7.65 -9.03
C ALA A 68 3.68 -8.62 -9.50
N GLN A 69 3.39 -9.45 -10.51
CA GLN A 69 4.31 -10.52 -10.91
C GLN A 69 5.69 -9.96 -11.34
N ASP A 70 5.69 -8.86 -12.09
CA ASP A 70 6.87 -8.12 -12.52
C ASP A 70 7.64 -7.52 -11.33
N GLU A 71 6.94 -6.93 -10.36
CA GLU A 71 7.55 -6.44 -9.11
C GLU A 71 8.18 -7.58 -8.30
N ARG A 72 7.51 -8.72 -8.25
CA ARG A 72 8.01 -9.92 -7.57
C ARG A 72 9.28 -10.45 -8.24
N GLU A 73 9.29 -10.55 -9.57
CA GLU A 73 10.47 -10.94 -10.34
C GLU A 73 11.63 -9.96 -10.11
N LEU A 74 11.36 -8.65 -10.08
CA LEU A 74 12.37 -7.64 -9.77
C LEU A 74 12.94 -7.79 -8.35
N VAL A 75 12.09 -8.03 -7.35
CA VAL A 75 12.50 -8.24 -5.96
C VAL A 75 13.28 -9.54 -5.80
N GLU A 76 12.86 -10.62 -6.45
CA GLU A 76 13.55 -11.92 -6.44
C GLU A 76 14.93 -11.82 -7.11
N ASN A 77 15.01 -11.17 -8.26
CA ASN A 77 16.26 -10.87 -8.96
C ASN A 77 17.19 -10.00 -8.10
N TYR A 78 16.67 -8.96 -7.45
CA TYR A 78 17.44 -8.13 -6.52
C TYR A 78 17.95 -8.95 -5.33
N ARG A 79 17.13 -9.79 -4.71
CA ARG A 79 17.53 -10.62 -3.56
C ARG A 79 18.63 -11.62 -3.92
N ALA A 80 18.51 -12.27 -5.07
CA ALA A 80 19.47 -13.24 -5.60
C ALA A 80 20.79 -12.61 -6.10
N SER A 81 20.81 -11.30 -6.34
CA SER A 81 21.98 -10.59 -6.83
C SER A 81 23.10 -10.46 -5.79
N SER A 82 24.35 -10.44 -6.26
CA SER A 82 25.54 -10.19 -5.43
C SER A 82 25.55 -8.77 -4.85
N PRO A 83 26.30 -8.50 -3.77
CA PRO A 83 26.42 -7.16 -3.20
C PRO A 83 26.89 -6.09 -4.19
N GLU A 84 27.69 -6.47 -5.20
CA GLU A 84 28.16 -5.57 -6.25
C GLU A 84 27.06 -5.22 -7.26
N GLN A 85 26.20 -6.19 -7.58
CA GLN A 85 25.05 -6.01 -8.47
C GLN A 85 23.95 -5.16 -7.81
N LYS A 86 23.77 -5.29 -6.49
CA LYS A 86 22.80 -4.50 -5.69
C LYS A 86 23.16 -3.00 -5.60
N LYS A 87 24.44 -2.64 -5.76
CA LYS A 87 24.91 -1.24 -5.70
C LYS A 87 24.74 -0.46 -6.99
N ARG A 88 24.37 -1.12 -8.09
CA ARG A 88 24.07 -0.42 -9.34
C ARG A 88 22.67 0.20 -9.19
N PRO A 89 22.51 1.53 -9.33
CA PRO A 89 21.17 2.09 -9.46
C PRO A 89 20.50 1.40 -10.65
N ALA A 90 19.24 0.99 -10.51
CA ALA A 90 18.49 0.32 -11.55
C ALA A 90 18.46 1.23 -12.79
N THR A 91 19.43 1.05 -13.69
CA THR A 91 19.49 1.77 -14.96
C THR A 91 18.38 1.19 -15.82
N THR A 92 17.24 1.88 -15.80
CA THR A 92 16.25 2.01 -16.86
C THR A 92 16.13 0.79 -17.78
N GLY A 93 15.27 -0.16 -17.40
CA GLY A 93 14.69 -1.12 -18.33
C GLY A 93 13.68 -0.44 -19.26
N HIS A 94 14.15 0.48 -20.10
CA HIS A 94 13.39 0.97 -21.26
C HIS A 94 14.20 0.61 -22.49
N ALA A 95 14.18 -0.68 -22.83
CA ALA A 95 14.71 -1.19 -24.08
C ALA A 95 13.65 -0.97 -25.16
N VAL A 96 13.80 0.17 -25.84
CA VAL A 96 13.61 0.38 -27.29
C VAL A 96 12.95 -0.79 -28.02
N GLU A 97 11.66 -0.68 -28.31
CA GLU A 97 11.05 -1.43 -29.41
C GLU A 97 11.12 -0.55 -30.66
N LYS A 98 12.12 -0.82 -31.50
CA LYS A 98 12.13 -0.39 -32.91
C LYS A 98 11.54 -1.52 -33.73
N SER A 99 10.43 -1.25 -34.41
CA SER A 99 10.03 -1.91 -35.66
C SER A 99 9.21 -0.92 -36.48
#